data_AF-A0A150FTA1-F1
#
_entry.id   AF-A0A150FTA1-F1
#
_cell.length_a   1.000
_cell.length_b   1.000
_cell.length_c   1.000
_cell.angle_alpha   90.00
_cell.angle_beta   90.00
_cell.angle_gamma   90.00
#
_symmetry.space_group_name_H-M   'P 1'
#
loop_
_entity.id
_entity.type
_entity.pdbx_description
1 polymer ?
#
loop_
_entity_poly.entity_id
_entity_poly.type
_entity_poly.pdbx_seq_one_letter_code
_entity_poly.pdbx_strand_id
1 'polypeptide(L)'
;MRSCEAGRPPPVETIGDCYFVAGGLIQEDEGGMPAVRARDSHADPLHAEKVFMFAKAMLSAAAQVRLPTSGGPVRMRVGIHSGPVVSGVVGQRMPRFCLFGDTVNT
;
A
#
# COMPACT_ATOMS: atom_id res chain seq x y z
N MET A 1 9.80 22.26 -15.33
CA MET A 1 8.43 21.81 -15.00
C MET A 1 8.53 20.84 -13.83
N ARG A 2 8.26 21.33 -12.62
CA ARG A 2 8.27 20.59 -11.36
C ARG A 2 6.86 20.08 -11.09
N SER A 3 6.68 18.80 -10.76
CA SER A 3 5.58 18.33 -9.91
C SER A 3 5.67 16.82 -9.69
N CYS A 4 5.94 16.45 -8.45
CA CYS A 4 5.49 15.26 -7.72
C CYS A 4 6.48 15.07 -6.56
N GLU A 5 6.27 15.78 -5.45
CA GLU A 5 6.78 15.33 -4.16
C GLU A 5 5.98 14.07 -3.80
N ALA A 6 6.54 12.92 -4.18
CA ALA A 6 5.92 11.63 -3.94
C ALA A 6 6.07 11.30 -2.45
N GLY A 7 4.95 11.40 -1.73
CA GLY A 7 4.78 10.75 -0.43
C GLY A 7 5.24 9.30 -0.52
N ARG A 8 5.95 8.85 0.52
CA ARG A 8 6.62 7.56 0.59
C ARG A 8 5.67 6.40 0.24
N PRO A 9 6.12 5.39 -0.53
CA PRO A 9 5.28 4.29 -0.94
C PRO A 9 4.74 3.51 0.27
N PRO A 10 3.47 3.05 0.21
CA PRO A 10 2.84 2.27 1.27
C PRO A 10 3.56 0.94 1.57
N PRO A 11 3.43 0.39 2.80
CA PRO A 11 3.94 -0.94 3.12
C PRO A 11 3.33 -2.00 2.21
N VAL A 12 4.17 -2.97 1.80
CA VAL A 12 3.81 -4.05 0.88
C VAL A 12 4.12 -5.42 1.48
N GLU A 13 3.14 -6.32 1.45
CA GLU A 13 3.36 -7.76 1.70
C GLU A 13 3.17 -8.54 0.39
N THR A 14 3.86 -9.68 0.27
CA THR A 14 3.80 -10.54 -0.93
C THR A 14 3.30 -11.93 -0.55
N ILE A 15 2.35 -12.46 -1.34
CA ILE A 15 1.85 -13.84 -1.23
C ILE A 15 1.87 -14.44 -2.63
N GLY A 16 2.90 -15.21 -2.94
CA GLY A 16 3.11 -15.74 -4.30
C GLY A 16 3.33 -14.61 -5.31
N ASP A 17 2.47 -14.54 -6.32
CA ASP A 17 2.43 -13.49 -7.35
C ASP A 17 1.53 -12.29 -6.99
N CYS A 18 0.92 -12.31 -5.79
CA CYS A 18 0.08 -11.24 -5.29
C CYS A 18 0.87 -10.25 -4.43
N TYR A 19 0.53 -8.97 -4.55
CA TYR A 19 1.03 -7.88 -3.73
C TYR A 19 -0.12 -7.25 -2.95
N PHE A 20 0.08 -7.01 -1.67
CA PHE A 20 -0.88 -6.34 -0.79
C PHE A 20 -0.33 -5.00 -0.35
N VAL A 21 -1.13 -3.94 -0.44
CA VAL A 21 -0.71 -2.56 -0.21
C VAL A 21 -1.74 -1.83 0.64
N ALA A 22 -1.27 -1.14 1.67
CA ALA A 22 -2.15 -0.37 2.56
C ALA A 22 -1.71 1.09 2.72
N GLY A 23 -2.60 2.01 2.40
CA GLY A 23 -2.39 3.45 2.55
C GLY A 23 -3.00 4.00 3.84
N GLY A 24 -2.50 5.14 4.29
CA GLY A 24 -3.07 5.85 5.43
C GLY A 24 -2.77 5.24 6.80
N LEU A 25 -1.73 4.39 6.91
CA LEU A 25 -1.28 3.74 8.16
C LEU A 25 -0.10 4.43 8.85
N ILE A 26 0.63 5.29 8.14
CA ILE A 26 1.80 6.02 8.65
C ILE A 26 1.47 7.52 8.62
N GLN A 27 1.70 8.22 9.72
CA GLN A 27 1.69 9.69 9.79
C GLN A 27 3.01 10.21 10.34
N GLU A 28 3.37 11.41 9.95
CA GLU A 28 4.49 12.13 10.58
C GLU A 28 4.02 12.62 11.96
N ASP A 29 4.80 12.34 12.99
CA ASP A 29 4.60 12.91 14.31
C ASP A 29 5.02 14.40 14.34
N GLU A 30 4.80 15.07 15.47
CA GLU A 30 5.16 16.49 15.65
C GLU A 30 6.67 16.77 15.44
N GLY A 31 7.52 15.73 15.47
CA GLY A 31 8.95 15.79 15.20
C GLY A 31 9.33 15.50 13.75
N GLY A 32 8.37 15.29 12.85
CA GLY A 32 8.60 14.92 11.46
C GLY A 32 9.06 13.47 11.27
N MET A 33 8.95 12.64 12.30
CA MET A 33 9.35 11.23 12.26
C MET A 33 8.14 10.36 11.88
N PRO A 34 8.34 9.32 11.04
CA PRO A 34 7.24 8.45 10.62
C PRO A 34 6.82 7.54 11.78
N ALA A 35 5.56 7.66 12.19
CA ALA A 35 4.94 6.82 13.20
C ALA A 35 3.74 6.06 12.62
N VAL A 36 3.54 4.83 13.09
CA VAL A 36 2.29 4.10 12.83
C VAL A 36 1.16 4.86 13.52
N ARG A 37 0.07 5.06 12.80
CA ARG A 37 -1.03 5.90 13.26
C ARG A 37 -1.66 5.35 14.53
N ALA A 38 -1.78 6.24 15.52
CA ALA A 38 -2.48 5.94 16.76
C ALA A 38 -3.99 5.79 16.50
N ARG A 39 -4.66 4.98 17.32
CA ARG A 39 -6.08 4.63 17.19
C ARG A 39 -7.01 5.85 17.14
N ASP A 40 -6.62 6.94 17.78
CA ASP A 40 -7.42 8.17 17.91
C ASP A 40 -6.96 9.30 16.98
N SER A 41 -6.04 9.02 16.06
CA SER A 41 -5.53 10.01 15.09
C SER A 41 -6.46 10.21 13.90
N HIS A 42 -6.62 11.46 13.45
CA HIS A 42 -7.60 11.85 12.43
C HIS A 42 -7.26 11.26 11.06
N ALA A 43 -8.12 10.38 10.50
CA ALA A 43 -7.92 9.68 9.22
C ALA A 43 -7.41 10.63 8.10
N ASP A 44 -6.34 10.26 7.38
CA ASP A 44 -5.93 11.01 6.18
C ASP A 44 -7.08 10.96 5.16
N PRO A 45 -7.75 12.09 4.86
CA PRO A 45 -8.91 12.09 3.98
C PRO A 45 -8.56 11.66 2.55
N LEU A 46 -7.28 11.74 2.16
CA LEU A 46 -6.80 11.41 0.82
C LEU A 46 -6.19 10.01 0.73
N HIS A 47 -6.26 9.18 1.78
CA HIS A 47 -5.68 7.84 1.78
C HIS A 47 -6.17 6.98 0.60
N ALA A 48 -7.48 7.02 0.30
CA ALA A 48 -8.08 6.29 -0.79
C ALA A 48 -7.58 6.77 -2.16
N GLU A 49 -7.46 8.09 -2.35
CA GLU A 49 -6.93 8.68 -3.58
C GLU A 49 -5.46 8.28 -3.79
N LYS A 50 -4.64 8.35 -2.74
CA LYS A 50 -3.22 7.95 -2.80
C LYS A 50 -3.07 6.48 -3.21
N VAL A 51 -3.87 5.58 -2.63
CA VAL A 51 -3.86 4.15 -2.99
C VAL A 51 -4.36 3.94 -4.43
N PHE A 52 -5.40 4.66 -4.86
CA PHE A 52 -5.90 4.59 -6.22
C PHE A 52 -4.86 5.07 -7.26
N MET A 53 -4.20 6.19 -7.00
CA MET A 53 -3.14 6.72 -7.86
C MET A 53 -1.95 5.75 -7.93
N PHE A 54 -1.59 5.14 -6.80
CA PHE A 54 -0.57 4.10 -6.75
C PHE A 54 -0.97 2.87 -7.59
N ALA A 55 -2.21 2.39 -7.46
CA ALA A 55 -2.73 1.29 -8.27
C ALA A 55 -2.67 1.59 -9.77
N LYS A 56 -3.07 2.81 -10.18
CA LYS A 56 -2.98 3.27 -11.57
C LYS A 56 -1.54 3.28 -12.06
N ALA A 57 -0.59 3.78 -11.26
CA ALA A 57 0.82 3.79 -11.59
C ALA A 57 1.38 2.36 -11.76
N MET A 58 0.99 1.42 -10.90
CA MET A 58 1.37 0.01 -11.05
C MET A 58 0.83 -0.62 -12.32
N LEU A 59 -0.43 -0.36 -12.68
CA LEU A 59 -1.00 -0.86 -13.94
C LEU A 59 -0.24 -0.32 -15.16
N SER A 60 0.10 0.97 -15.15
CA SER A 60 0.93 1.57 -16.21
C SER A 60 2.33 0.98 -16.27
N ALA A 61 2.97 0.72 -15.12
CA ALA A 61 4.29 0.11 -15.05
C ALA A 61 4.25 -1.36 -15.53
N ALA A 62 3.26 -2.15 -15.10
CA ALA A 62 3.08 -3.53 -15.50
C ALA A 62 2.93 -3.67 -17.03
N ALA A 63 2.22 -2.74 -17.67
CA ALA A 63 2.06 -2.73 -19.12
C ALA A 63 3.39 -2.52 -19.89
N GLN A 64 4.41 -1.95 -19.25
CA GLN A 64 5.73 -1.74 -19.84
C GLN A 64 6.66 -2.94 -19.65
N VAL A 65 6.34 -3.85 -18.72
CA VAL A 65 7.13 -5.05 -18.46
C VAL A 65 6.67 -6.18 -19.39
N ARG A 66 7.60 -6.76 -20.15
CA ARG A 66 7.31 -7.90 -21.02
C ARG A 66 7.62 -9.22 -20.33
N LEU A 67 6.69 -10.17 -20.47
CA LEU A 67 6.86 -11.53 -19.97
C LEU A 67 7.89 -12.28 -20.84
N PRO A 68 8.92 -12.91 -20.25
CA PRO A 68 9.94 -13.65 -21.01
C PRO A 68 9.36 -14.85 -21.77
N THR A 69 8.27 -15.43 -21.25
CA THR A 69 7.66 -16.65 -21.77
C THR A 69 6.66 -16.40 -22.89
N SER A 70 5.90 -15.31 -22.84
CA SER A 70 4.83 -15.02 -23.80
C SER A 70 5.06 -13.77 -24.67
N GLY A 71 6.08 -12.96 -24.37
CA GLY A 71 6.40 -11.70 -25.09
C GLY A 71 5.37 -10.56 -24.94
N GLY A 72 4.16 -10.86 -24.47
CA GLY A 72 3.13 -9.90 -24.09
C GLY A 72 3.44 -9.15 -22.79
N PRO A 73 2.71 -8.05 -22.52
CA PRO A 73 2.86 -7.30 -21.28
C PRO A 73 2.34 -8.07 -20.07
N VAL A 74 2.86 -7.76 -18.88
CA VAL A 74 2.33 -8.27 -17.61
C VAL A 74 0.90 -7.77 -17.44
N ARG A 75 -0.05 -8.69 -17.18
CA ARG A 75 -1.44 -8.36 -16.87
C ARG A 75 -1.66 -8.49 -15.38
N MET A 76 -2.19 -7.44 -14.77
CA MET A 76 -2.46 -7.38 -13.34
C MET A 76 -3.92 -6.98 -13.12
N ARG A 77 -4.54 -7.52 -12.07
CA ARG A 77 -5.85 -7.10 -11.57
C ARG A 77 -5.64 -6.44 -10.21
N VAL A 78 -6.32 -5.33 -9.96
CA VAL A 78 -6.22 -4.59 -8.69
C VAL A 78 -7.60 -4.46 -8.08
N GLY A 79 -7.76 -4.95 -6.85
CA GLY A 79 -8.91 -4.67 -5.99
C GLY A 79 -8.54 -3.59 -4.97
N ILE A 80 -9.46 -2.69 -4.67
CA ILE A 80 -9.28 -1.63 -3.68
C ILE A 80 -10.52 -1.60 -2.79
N HIS A 81 -10.29 -1.57 -1.49
CA HIS A 81 -11.34 -1.42 -0.49
C HIS A 81 -10.86 -0.44 0.59
N SER A 82 -11.80 0.29 1.20
CA SER A 82 -11.52 1.30 2.22
C SER A 82 -12.40 1.06 3.44
N GLY A 83 -11.79 1.06 4.62
CA GLY A 83 -12.48 0.78 5.87
C GLY A 83 -11.51 0.68 7.03
N PRO A 84 -12.02 0.49 8.26
CA PRO A 84 -11.19 0.32 9.43
C PRO A 84 -10.33 -0.95 9.32
N VAL A 85 -9.05 -0.83 9.66
CA VAL A 85 -8.10 -1.93 9.73
C VAL A 85 -7.23 -1.78 10.99
N VAL A 86 -6.77 -2.91 11.51
CA VAL A 86 -5.82 -2.98 12.61
C VAL A 86 -4.50 -3.49 12.06
N SER A 87 -3.42 -2.73 12.28
CA SER A 87 -2.07 -3.12 11.87
C SER A 87 -1.19 -3.42 13.08
N GLY A 88 -0.31 -4.41 12.99
CA GLY A 88 0.64 -4.73 14.05
C GLY A 88 1.87 -5.48 13.55
N VAL A 89 2.92 -5.50 14.36
CA VAL A 89 4.12 -6.30 14.08
C VAL A 89 4.03 -7.63 14.82
N VAL A 90 4.11 -8.73 14.09
CA VAL A 90 4.05 -10.09 14.65
C VAL A 90 5.42 -10.75 14.55
N GLY A 91 5.86 -11.35 15.67
CA GLY A 91 7.11 -12.11 15.78
C GLY A 91 8.29 -11.30 16.32
N GLN A 92 8.96 -11.81 17.36
CA GLN A 92 10.12 -11.11 17.97
C GLN A 92 11.42 -11.29 17.19
N ARG A 93 11.59 -12.40 16.48
CA ARG A 93 12.84 -12.75 15.77
C ARG A 93 12.78 -12.46 14.27
N MET A 94 11.58 -12.48 13.69
CA MET A 94 11.29 -12.09 12.31
C MET A 94 9.99 -11.26 12.31
N PRO A 95 10.08 -9.96 12.60
CA PRO A 95 8.92 -9.08 12.64
C PRO A 95 8.27 -9.00 11.26
N ARG A 96 6.98 -9.31 11.19
CA ARG A 96 6.13 -9.17 9.98
C ARG A 96 5.03 -8.14 10.25
N PHE A 97 4.76 -7.27 9.28
CA PHE A 97 3.76 -6.22 9.43
C PHE A 97 2.40 -6.74 8.98
N CYS A 98 1.63 -7.26 9.92
CA CYS A 98 0.36 -7.88 9.63
C CYS A 98 -0.79 -6.87 9.68
N LEU A 99 -1.71 -6.99 8.72
CA LEU A 99 -2.94 -6.21 8.64
C LEU A 99 -4.14 -7.12 8.85
N PHE A 100 -5.01 -6.73 9.78
CA PHE A 100 -6.21 -7.46 10.17
C PHE A 100 -7.44 -6.55 10.09
N GLY A 101 -8.61 -7.14 9.91
CA GLY A 101 -9.90 -6.45 9.89
C GLY A 101 -10.77 -6.91 8.73
N ASP A 102 -12.08 -6.68 8.83
CA ASP A 102 -13.06 -7.12 7.83
C ASP A 102 -12.78 -6.52 6.45
N THR A 103 -12.25 -5.29 6.44
CA THR A 103 -11.78 -4.57 5.25
C THR A 103 -10.71 -5.34 4.45
N VAL A 104 -9.93 -6.22 5.10
CA VAL A 104 -8.87 -7.01 4.44
C VAL A 104 -9.43 -8.31 3.82
N ASN A 105 -10.56 -8.81 4.34
CA ASN A 105 -11.13 -10.11 3.97
C ASN A 105 -12.32 -10.03 3.00
N THR A 106 -12.61 -8.84 2.46
CA THR A 106 -13.74 -8.64 1.53
C THR A 106 -13.38 -9.01 0.10
#